data_AF-A0A377QZW0-F1
#
_entry.id   AF-A0A377QZW0-F1
#
_cell.length_a   1.000
_cell.length_b   1.000
_cell.length_c   1.000
_cell.angle_alpha   90.00
_cell.angle_beta   90.00
_cell.angle_gamma   90.00
#
_symmetry.space_group_name_H-M   'P 1'
#
loop_
_entity.id
_entity.type
_entity.pdbx_description
1 polymer ?
#
loop_
_entity_poly.entity_id
_entity_poly.type
_entity_poly.pdbx_seq_one_letter_code
_entity_poly.pdbx_strand_id
1 'polypeptide(L)'
;MNNLPQIYCGYPVPADYRAFAQSLAAERRYDYPLHGTTFDLSLLPAAELVQIYLGKLPRYAFLQTVDFFKPLEFDCDSPKLGEEEVRHGLVIGSGNEGDLFINVHDGSVWIMYSDLFFERIANSFAALSAKMVLSFDFADWRDDAPQ
;
A
#
# COMPACT_ATOMS: atom_id res chain seq x y z
N MET A 1 -14.00 -16.83 -8.34
CA MET A 1 -12.54 -16.65 -8.34
C MET A 1 -12.29 -15.16 -8.16
N ASN A 2 -11.91 -14.73 -6.95
CA ASN A 2 -11.66 -13.32 -6.64
C ASN A 2 -10.14 -13.10 -6.60
N ASN A 3 -9.52 -13.09 -7.78
CA ASN A 3 -8.08 -12.94 -7.90
C ASN A 3 -7.76 -11.54 -8.41
N LEU A 4 -6.72 -10.94 -7.84
CA LEU A 4 -6.15 -9.70 -8.37
C LEU A 4 -5.69 -9.89 -9.82
N PRO A 5 -5.75 -8.82 -10.64
CA PRO A 5 -5.30 -8.88 -12.02
C PRO A 5 -3.81 -9.23 -12.11
N GLN A 6 -3.43 -9.97 -13.14
CA GLN A 6 -2.01 -10.23 -13.40
C GLN A 6 -1.29 -9.01 -13.99
N ILE A 7 -2.02 -8.26 -14.82
CA ILE A 7 -1.61 -7.03 -15.48
C ILE A 7 -2.58 -5.92 -15.08
N TYR A 8 -2.06 -4.79 -14.63
CA TYR A 8 -2.83 -3.60 -14.26
C TYR A 8 -2.24 -2.38 -14.96
N CYS A 9 -3.08 -1.61 -15.66
CA CYS A 9 -2.65 -0.47 -16.50
C CYS A 9 -1.52 -0.78 -17.50
N GLY A 10 -1.42 -2.03 -17.98
CA GLY A 10 -0.35 -2.47 -18.90
C GLY A 10 0.93 -2.97 -18.22
N TYR A 11 1.00 -2.92 -16.89
CA TYR A 11 2.17 -3.34 -16.11
C TYR A 11 1.88 -4.60 -15.29
N PRO A 12 2.89 -5.47 -15.09
CA PRO A 12 2.73 -6.64 -14.24
C PRO A 12 2.56 -6.22 -12.77
N VAL A 13 1.51 -6.73 -12.13
CA VAL A 13 1.38 -6.58 -10.68
C VAL A 13 2.46 -7.43 -10.00
N PRO A 14 3.21 -6.89 -9.00
CA PRO A 14 4.30 -7.61 -8.34
C PRO A 14 3.87 -8.99 -7.84
N ALA A 15 4.64 -10.01 -8.21
CA ALA A 15 4.26 -11.41 -7.95
C ALA A 15 4.29 -11.77 -6.46
N ASP A 16 5.23 -11.18 -5.72
CA ASP A 16 5.35 -11.26 -4.27
C ASP A 16 4.11 -10.68 -3.57
N TYR A 17 3.66 -9.50 -3.98
CA TYR A 17 2.42 -8.91 -3.47
C TYR A 17 1.20 -9.78 -3.80
N ARG A 18 1.06 -10.26 -5.04
CA ARG A 18 -0.09 -11.11 -5.39
C ARG A 18 -0.15 -12.38 -4.56
N ALA A 19 0.99 -13.05 -4.37
CA ALA A 19 1.08 -14.25 -3.55
C ALA A 19 0.71 -13.96 -2.09
N PHE A 20 1.17 -12.82 -1.56
CA PHE A 20 0.80 -12.35 -0.23
C PHE A 20 -0.70 -12.06 -0.11
N ALA A 21 -1.27 -11.25 -1.01
CA ALA A 21 -2.69 -10.89 -0.95
C ALA A 21 -3.62 -12.10 -1.14
N GLN A 22 -3.16 -13.14 -1.86
CA GLN A 22 -3.88 -14.41 -2.01
C GLN A 22 -3.76 -15.33 -0.80
N SER A 23 -2.70 -15.22 0.00
CA SER A 23 -2.51 -16.03 1.20
C SER A 23 -3.22 -15.46 2.43
N LEU A 24 -3.56 -14.16 2.41
CA LEU A 24 -4.35 -13.53 3.46
C LEU A 24 -5.79 -14.04 3.49
N ALA A 25 -6.24 -14.50 4.67
CA ALA A 25 -7.63 -14.89 4.91
C ALA A 25 -8.54 -13.71 5.30
N ALA A 26 -7.95 -12.63 5.85
CA ALA A 26 -8.62 -11.43 6.32
C ALA A 26 -7.65 -10.24 6.29
N GLU A 27 -8.18 -9.03 6.51
CA GLU A 27 -7.38 -7.82 6.77
C GLU A 27 -6.28 -8.08 7.80
N ARG A 28 -5.06 -7.61 7.52
CA ARG A 28 -3.93 -7.71 8.45
C ARG A 28 -3.34 -6.34 8.73
N ARG A 29 -3.22 -6.00 10.01
CA ARG A 29 -2.68 -4.73 10.49
C ARG A 29 -1.24 -4.87 10.97
N TYR A 30 -0.45 -3.82 10.77
CA TYR A 30 0.98 -3.78 11.07
C TYR A 30 1.36 -2.41 11.62
N ASP A 31 2.09 -2.41 12.73
CA ASP A 31 2.86 -1.25 13.16
C ASP A 31 4.13 -1.14 12.31
N TYR A 32 4.18 -0.12 11.45
CA TYR A 32 5.27 0.09 10.51
C TYR A 32 6.12 1.31 10.89
N PRO A 33 7.39 1.14 11.30
CA PRO A 33 8.26 2.25 11.66
C PRO A 33 8.79 2.97 10.41
N LEU A 34 8.53 4.28 10.32
CA LEU A 34 9.00 5.15 9.24
C LEU A 34 9.30 6.55 9.79
N HIS A 35 10.44 7.15 9.43
CA HIS A 35 10.82 8.52 9.81
C HIS A 35 10.68 8.86 11.32
N GLY A 36 10.91 7.89 12.21
CA GLY A 36 10.79 8.09 13.66
C GLY A 36 9.35 8.12 14.19
N THR A 37 8.37 7.81 13.34
CA THR A 37 6.97 7.57 13.72
C THR A 37 6.54 6.14 13.36
N THR A 38 5.40 5.71 13.87
CA THR A 38 4.78 4.41 13.56
C THR A 38 3.51 4.64 12.75
N PHE A 39 3.42 3.92 11.63
CA PHE A 39 2.26 3.88 10.76
C PHE A 39 1.43 2.64 11.05
N ASP A 40 0.15 2.80 11.33
CA ASP A 40 -0.80 1.67 11.36
C ASP A 40 -1.16 1.33 9.92
N LEU A 41 -0.53 0.28 9.36
CA LEU A 41 -0.79 -0.20 8.01
C LEU A 41 -1.79 -1.34 8.04
N SER A 42 -2.86 -1.21 7.29
CA SER A 42 -3.83 -2.27 7.03
C SER A 42 -3.66 -2.79 5.61
N LEU A 43 -3.43 -4.09 5.44
CA LEU A 43 -3.38 -4.78 4.15
C LEU A 43 -4.60 -5.68 3.99
N LEU A 44 -5.28 -5.54 2.84
CA LEU A 44 -6.50 -6.28 2.55
C LEU A 44 -6.21 -7.56 1.74
N PRO A 45 -6.98 -8.63 1.96
CA PRO A 45 -6.89 -9.81 1.12
C PRO A 45 -7.39 -9.52 -0.30
N ALA A 46 -6.89 -10.28 -1.27
CA ALA A 46 -7.29 -10.14 -2.68
C ALA A 46 -8.81 -10.24 -2.88
N ALA A 47 -9.49 -11.08 -2.09
CA ALA A 47 -10.93 -11.24 -2.16
C ALA A 47 -11.69 -9.94 -1.81
N GLU A 48 -11.24 -9.21 -0.79
CA GLU A 48 -11.85 -7.95 -0.38
C GLU A 48 -11.55 -6.82 -1.36
N LEU A 49 -10.31 -6.73 -1.85
CA LEU A 49 -9.91 -5.73 -2.85
C LEU A 49 -10.75 -5.80 -4.14
N VAL A 50 -11.17 -7.00 -4.52
CA VAL A 50 -12.01 -7.25 -5.70
C VAL A 50 -13.50 -7.05 -5.41
N GLN A 51 -13.93 -7.23 -4.16
CA GLN A 51 -15.35 -7.16 -3.78
C GLN A 51 -15.80 -5.79 -3.25
N ILE A 52 -14.89 -5.00 -2.70
CA ILE A 52 -15.17 -3.64 -2.27
C ILE A 52 -15.12 -2.75 -3.51
N TYR A 53 -16.24 -2.10 -3.85
CA TYR A 53 -16.31 -1.17 -4.97
C TYR A 53 -16.33 0.27 -4.48
N LEU A 54 -15.50 1.11 -5.09
CA LEU A 54 -15.51 2.56 -4.95
C LEU A 54 -16.05 3.14 -6.26
N GLY A 55 -17.34 3.48 -6.25
CA GLY A 55 -18.07 3.86 -7.46
C GLY A 55 -18.25 2.65 -8.39
N LYS A 56 -17.66 2.72 -9.59
CA LYS A 56 -17.76 1.65 -10.61
C LYS A 56 -16.55 0.73 -10.65
N LEU A 57 -15.51 1.04 -9.87
CA LEU A 57 -14.26 0.30 -9.86
C LEU A 57 -14.08 -0.46 -8.55
N PRO A 58 -13.43 -1.63 -8.59
CA PRO A 58 -13.00 -2.31 -7.37
C PRO A 58 -11.97 -1.46 -6.63
N ARG A 59 -11.81 -1.69 -5.33
CA ARG A 59 -10.96 -0.88 -4.43
C ARG A 59 -9.53 -0.79 -4.93
N TYR A 60 -8.98 -1.87 -5.47
CA TYR A 60 -7.61 -1.86 -6.03
C TYR A 60 -7.41 -0.86 -7.19
N ALA A 61 -8.49 -0.46 -7.87
CA ALA A 61 -8.48 0.44 -9.03
C ALA A 61 -8.98 1.85 -8.72
N PHE A 62 -9.19 2.18 -7.43
CA PHE A 62 -9.71 3.47 -6.99
C PHE A 62 -8.94 4.67 -7.55
N LEU A 63 -7.61 4.60 -7.62
CA LEU A 63 -6.78 5.71 -8.07
C LEU A 63 -7.01 6.11 -9.53
N GLN A 64 -7.64 5.25 -10.34
CA GLN A 64 -8.04 5.61 -11.71
C GLN A 64 -9.16 6.65 -11.76
N THR A 65 -9.93 6.83 -10.68
CA THR A 65 -11.02 7.82 -10.62
C THR A 65 -10.58 9.16 -10.03
N VAL A 66 -9.30 9.31 -9.69
CA VAL A 66 -8.79 10.56 -9.10
C VAL A 66 -8.60 11.58 -10.23
N ASP A 67 -9.55 12.49 -10.34
CA ASP A 67 -9.60 13.56 -11.34
C ASP A 67 -8.95 14.87 -10.85
N PHE A 68 -8.63 14.99 -9.56
CA PHE A 68 -8.13 16.21 -8.94
C PHE A 68 -6.73 16.01 -8.38
N PHE A 69 -5.71 16.29 -9.17
CA PHE A 69 -4.38 16.56 -8.64
C PHE A 69 -4.28 18.06 -8.41
N LYS A 70 -4.36 18.51 -7.14
CA LYS A 70 -3.67 19.76 -6.82
C LYS A 70 -2.21 19.52 -7.24
N PRO A 71 -1.60 20.42 -8.02
CA PRO A 71 -0.20 20.28 -8.39
C PRO A 71 0.57 20.10 -7.10
N LEU A 72 1.14 18.90 -6.93
CA LEU A 72 1.82 18.47 -5.73
C LEU A 72 2.92 19.50 -5.43
N GLU A 73 2.71 20.32 -4.41
CA GLU A 73 3.77 21.14 -3.85
C GLU A 73 4.65 20.21 -3.01
N PHE A 74 5.57 19.53 -3.71
CA PHE A 74 6.56 18.70 -3.07
C PHE A 74 7.53 19.57 -2.26
N ASP A 75 7.96 19.03 -1.12
CA ASP A 75 9.29 19.34 -0.60
C ASP A 75 10.31 18.96 -1.69
N CYS A 76 11.19 19.87 -2.07
CA CYS A 76 12.01 19.78 -3.30
C CYS A 76 12.89 18.51 -3.38
N ASP A 77 13.10 17.85 -2.26
CA ASP A 77 13.94 16.66 -2.10
C ASP A 77 13.16 15.34 -2.15
N SER A 78 11.82 15.37 -2.20
CA SER A 78 11.01 14.15 -2.30
C SER A 78 10.82 13.71 -3.77
N PRO A 79 10.86 12.39 -4.06
CA PRO A 79 10.62 11.89 -5.40
C PRO A 79 9.22 12.33 -5.86
N LYS A 80 9.15 12.93 -7.04
CA LYS A 80 7.89 13.44 -7.58
C LYS A 80 7.12 12.29 -8.23
N LEU A 81 5.97 11.92 -7.69
CA LEU A 81 5.02 11.06 -8.40
C LEU A 81 4.27 11.89 -9.45
N GLY A 82 4.28 11.44 -10.70
CA GLY A 82 3.43 11.99 -11.74
C GLY A 82 1.97 11.59 -11.59
N GLU A 83 1.06 12.36 -12.20
CA GLU A 83 -0.39 12.04 -12.25
C GLU A 83 -0.66 10.65 -12.84
N GLU A 84 0.05 10.30 -13.91
CA GLU A 84 -0.07 8.98 -14.54
C GLU A 84 0.36 7.85 -13.58
N GLU A 85 1.44 8.06 -12.83
CA GLU A 85 1.94 7.08 -11.87
C GLU A 85 0.95 6.86 -10.72
N VAL A 86 0.29 7.93 -10.25
CA VAL A 86 -0.76 7.80 -9.24
C VAL A 86 -1.95 7.02 -9.80
N ARG A 87 -2.42 7.33 -11.02
CA ARG A 87 -3.54 6.60 -11.64
C ARG A 87 -3.24 5.12 -11.88
N HIS A 88 -1.96 4.80 -12.08
CA HIS A 88 -1.49 3.41 -12.20
C HIS A 88 -1.17 2.78 -10.84
N GLY A 89 -1.38 3.49 -9.74
CA GLY A 89 -1.31 2.95 -8.40
C GLY A 89 -2.37 1.86 -8.19
N LEU A 90 -1.92 0.70 -7.72
CA LEU A 90 -2.79 -0.40 -7.30
C LEU A 90 -2.99 -0.30 -5.79
N VAL A 91 -4.20 0.00 -5.34
CA VAL A 91 -4.50 0.08 -3.89
C VAL A 91 -4.46 -1.31 -3.28
N ILE A 92 -3.73 -1.42 -2.17
CA ILE A 92 -3.49 -2.68 -1.45
C ILE A 92 -4.07 -2.67 -0.03
N GLY A 93 -4.48 -1.49 0.45
CA GLY A 93 -4.91 -1.32 1.82
C GLY A 93 -5.03 0.15 2.23
N SER A 94 -4.73 0.45 3.48
CA SER A 94 -4.72 1.81 4.04
C SER A 94 -3.61 1.96 5.08
N GLY A 95 -3.28 3.20 5.46
CA GLY A 95 -2.49 3.44 6.66
C GLY A 95 -2.47 4.89 7.11
N ASN A 96 -2.46 5.13 8.43
CA ASN A 96 -2.52 6.46 9.07
C ASN A 96 -3.45 7.45 8.31
N GLU A 97 -4.69 7.02 8.05
CA GLU A 97 -5.76 7.77 7.35
C GLU A 97 -5.64 7.90 5.81
N GLY A 98 -4.61 7.34 5.18
CA GLY A 98 -4.46 7.32 3.72
C GLY A 98 -4.72 5.97 3.07
N ASP A 99 -4.84 5.96 1.74
CA ASP A 99 -4.89 4.75 0.93
C ASP A 99 -3.45 4.30 0.58
N LEU A 100 -3.13 3.06 0.93
CA LEU A 100 -1.83 2.45 0.65
C LEU A 100 -1.88 1.80 -0.73
N PHE A 101 -0.92 2.12 -1.59
CA PHE A 101 -0.87 1.60 -2.96
C PHE A 101 0.54 1.26 -3.43
N ILE A 102 0.61 0.37 -4.42
CA ILE A 102 1.83 0.05 -5.15
C ILE A 102 1.83 0.79 -6.48
N ASN A 103 2.88 1.55 -6.75
CA ASN A 103 3.16 2.02 -8.09
C ASN A 103 3.63 0.82 -8.94
N VAL A 104 2.80 0.37 -9.88
CA VAL A 104 3.12 -0.82 -10.70
C VAL A 104 4.22 -0.57 -11.72
N HIS A 105 4.63 0.68 -11.96
CA HIS A 105 5.75 1.00 -12.86
C HIS A 105 7.10 0.59 -12.30
N ASP A 106 7.37 0.93 -11.04
CA ASP A 106 8.66 0.71 -10.38
C ASP A 106 8.58 -0.24 -9.17
N GLY A 107 7.37 -0.61 -8.75
CA GLY A 107 7.10 -1.47 -7.60
C GLY A 107 7.12 -0.78 -6.25
N SER A 108 7.34 0.55 -6.21
CA SER A 108 7.42 1.32 -4.97
C SER A 108 6.06 1.42 -4.27
N VAL A 109 6.08 1.60 -2.96
CA VAL A 109 4.88 1.64 -2.10
C VAL A 109 4.70 3.03 -1.53
N TRP A 110 3.49 3.55 -1.67
CA TRP A 110 3.13 4.92 -1.31
C TRP A 110 1.82 4.96 -0.52
N ILE A 111 1.67 5.99 0.30
CA ILE A 111 0.39 6.37 0.89
C ILE A 111 -0.10 7.64 0.21
N MET A 112 -1.38 7.63 -0.18
CA MET A 112 -2.13 8.84 -0.56
C MET A 112 -3.01 9.25 0.62
N TYR A 113 -2.75 10.40 1.20
CA TYR A 113 -3.57 10.97 2.27
C TYR A 113 -4.81 11.70 1.71
N SER A 114 -5.77 11.96 2.58
CA SER A 114 -7.04 12.62 2.22
C SER A 114 -6.89 14.05 1.72
N ASP A 115 -5.79 14.73 2.08
CA ASP A 115 -5.39 16.05 1.60
C ASP A 115 -4.62 16.02 0.27
N LEU A 116 -4.52 14.83 -0.34
CA LEU A 116 -3.76 14.55 -1.56
C LEU A 116 -2.25 14.71 -1.38
N PHE A 117 -1.74 14.61 -0.15
CA PHE A 117 -0.33 14.41 0.10
C PHE A 117 0.07 12.97 -0.22
N PHE A 118 1.29 12.79 -0.72
CA PHE A 118 1.82 11.48 -1.08
C PHE A 118 3.17 11.25 -0.40
N GLU A 119 3.30 10.11 0.26
CA GLU A 119 4.52 9.74 0.95
C GLU A 119 4.98 8.35 0.53
N ARG A 120 6.25 8.24 0.15
CA ARG A 120 6.84 6.94 -0.18
C ARG A 120 7.19 6.19 1.09
N ILE A 121 6.56 5.04 1.29
CA ILE A 121 6.75 4.19 2.46
C ILE A 121 7.88 3.18 2.25
N ALA A 122 7.98 2.63 1.03
CA ALA A 122 9.01 1.66 0.69
C ALA A 122 9.39 1.70 -0.79
N ASN A 123 10.61 1.29 -1.09
CA ASN A 123 11.10 1.18 -2.48
C ASN A 123 10.51 -0.03 -3.22
N SER A 124 9.97 -1.01 -2.49
CA SER A 124 9.31 -2.19 -3.06
C SER A 124 8.39 -2.86 -2.03
N PHE A 125 7.46 -3.70 -2.49
CA PHE A 125 6.67 -4.54 -1.58
C PHE A 125 7.55 -5.48 -0.75
N ALA A 126 8.63 -6.02 -1.31
CA ALA A 126 9.61 -6.81 -0.55
C ALA A 126 10.30 -6.00 0.57
N ALA A 127 10.64 -4.74 0.33
CA ALA A 127 11.23 -3.88 1.36
C ALA A 127 10.21 -3.51 2.45
N LEU A 128 8.94 -3.35 2.07
CA LEU A 128 7.83 -3.16 2.99
C LEU A 128 7.66 -4.40 3.89
N SER A 129 7.55 -5.58 3.28
CA SER A 129 7.29 -6.84 3.99
C SER A 129 8.44 -7.25 4.91
N ALA A 130 9.70 -6.99 4.52
CA ALA A 130 10.84 -7.25 5.39
C ALA A 130 10.76 -6.49 6.73
N LYS A 131 10.30 -5.23 6.71
CA LYS A 131 10.10 -4.44 7.92
C LYS A 131 8.86 -4.86 8.73
N MET A 132 7.81 -5.33 8.06
CA MET A 132 6.62 -5.88 8.71
C MET A 132 6.90 -7.19 9.47
N VAL A 133 7.84 -8.01 8.98
CA VAL A 133 8.27 -9.23 9.69
C VAL A 133 9.07 -8.85 10.94
N LEU A 134 9.96 -7.87 10.85
CA LEU A 134 10.76 -7.43 11.99
C LEU A 134 9.90 -6.83 13.12
N SER A 135 8.79 -6.15 12.81
CA SER A 135 7.89 -5.66 13.86
C SER A 135 7.12 -6.77 14.57
N PHE A 136 6.98 -7.95 13.96
CA PHE A 136 6.40 -9.15 14.58
C PHE A 136 7.36 -9.75 15.63
N ASP A 137 8.66 -9.84 15.32
CA ASP A 137 9.67 -10.39 16.24
C ASP A 137 9.85 -9.53 17.51
N PHE A 138 9.65 -8.21 17.43
CA PHE A 138 9.75 -7.32 18.60
C PHE A 138 8.51 -7.37 19.51
N ALA A 139 7.33 -7.68 18.98
CA ALA A 139 6.11 -7.80 19.77
C ALA A 139 6.11 -9.08 20.62
N ASP A 140 6.58 -10.20 20.05
CA ASP A 140 6.68 -11.48 20.77
C ASP A 140 7.78 -11.50 21.84
N TRP A 141 8.83 -10.67 21.74
CA TRP A 141 9.90 -10.63 22.75
C TRP A 141 9.54 -9.86 24.04
N ARG A 142 8.47 -9.04 24.02
CA ARG A 142 8.07 -8.26 25.21
C ARG A 142 7.24 -9.04 26.24
N ASP A 143 6.71 -10.20 25.89
CA ASP A 143 5.95 -11.04 26.82
C ASP A 143 6.82 -11.97 27.68
N ASP A 144 8.12 -12.09 27.39
CA ASP A 144 9.06 -12.97 28.10
C ASP A 144 10.01 -12.23 29.07
N ALA A 145 9.76 -10.96 29.39
CA ALA A 145 10.52 -10.27 30.43
C ALA A 145 9.94 -10.60 31.83
N PRO A 146 10.64 -11.40 32.67
CA PRO A 146 10.18 -11.64 34.04
C PRO A 146 10.20 -10.32 34.84
N GLN A 147 9.10 -10.05 35.55
CA GLN A 147 9.03 -9.00 36.57
C GLN A 147 9.95 -9.27 37.75
#